data_AF-A0A7V1BY36-F1
#
_entry.id   AF-A0A7V1BY36-F1
#
_cell.length_a   1.000
_cell.length_b   1.000
_cell.length_c   1.000
_cell.angle_alpha   90.00
_cell.angle_beta   90.00
_cell.angle_gamma   90.00
#
_symmetry.space_group_name_H-M   'P 1'
#
loop_
_entity.id
_entity.type
_entity.pdbx_description
1 polymer ?
#
loop_
_entity_poly.entity_id
_entity_poly.type
_entity_poly.pdbx_seq_one_letter_code
_entity_poly.pdbx_strand_id
1 'polypeptide(L)'
;MVRSNCKALKLRSRLFVMLALFVAGLMWSTHAYAADRYWVGAGAGDPEDWDDNANWSDASGGAGGFSYPIAGDTATFNGAGANGNKNITLDAAVTVDAITNTGGYTGTFTTSNNTITLSGSFQFDGGILTAGSSTITVGGNWDTTSIGTFTPGTSNVRMTAAGAASLNTKNWQAFYDLTIVSGTITAGGPPRFIVDNDLTVQDNATFIINNSFSYVNNNLILGGSNSTLTLNSNFFYSGGNNIST
;
A
#
# COMPACT_ATOMS: atom_id res chain seq x y z
N MET A 1 -3.58 61.88 39.52
CA MET A 1 -2.83 61.28 38.39
C MET A 1 -2.51 59.78 38.57
N VAL A 2 -2.33 59.25 39.80
CA VAL A 2 -1.85 57.88 40.06
C VAL A 2 -2.85 56.75 39.71
N ARG A 3 -4.17 56.97 39.79
CA ARG A 3 -5.19 55.91 39.55
C ARG A 3 -5.35 55.49 38.08
N SER A 4 -4.99 56.36 37.13
CA SER A 4 -5.07 56.05 35.69
C SER A 4 -4.02 55.02 35.26
N ASN A 5 -2.81 55.14 35.81
CA ASN A 5 -1.67 54.26 35.51
C ASN A 5 -1.91 52.81 35.98
N CYS A 6 -2.64 52.61 37.08
CA CYS A 6 -2.92 51.26 37.61
C CYS A 6 -3.93 50.48 36.75
N LYS A 7 -4.91 51.15 36.13
CA LYS A 7 -5.86 50.50 35.20
C LYS A 7 -5.19 50.13 33.87
N ALA A 8 -4.35 51.02 33.33
CA ALA A 8 -3.58 50.76 32.12
C ALA A 8 -2.58 49.60 32.30
N LEU A 9 -1.96 49.49 33.47
CA LEU A 9 -1.03 48.39 33.79
C LEU A 9 -1.75 47.03 33.88
N LYS A 10 -2.95 46.98 34.49
CA LYS A 10 -3.78 45.77 34.57
C LYS A 10 -4.30 45.31 33.19
N LEU A 11 -4.62 46.26 32.30
CA LEU A 11 -5.06 45.94 30.95
C LEU A 11 -3.92 45.39 30.08
N ARG A 12 -2.71 45.96 30.18
CA ARG A 12 -1.51 45.48 29.48
C ARG A 12 -1.10 44.08 29.96
N SER A 13 -1.19 43.81 31.26
CA SER A 13 -0.91 42.48 31.82
C SER A 13 -1.91 41.42 31.33
N ARG A 14 -3.21 41.75 31.26
CA ARG A 14 -4.25 40.85 30.71
C ARG A 14 -4.05 40.58 29.22
N LEU A 15 -3.68 41.60 28.45
CA LEU A 15 -3.41 41.45 27.01
C LEU A 15 -2.17 40.58 26.76
N PHE A 16 -1.13 40.71 27.59
CA PHE A 16 0.07 39.87 27.51
C PHE A 16 -0.21 38.40 27.85
N VAL A 17 -1.04 38.14 28.87
CA VAL A 17 -1.44 36.78 29.24
C VAL A 17 -2.34 36.16 28.17
N MET A 18 -3.28 36.92 27.58
CA MET A 18 -4.10 36.41 26.46
C MET A 18 -3.27 36.13 25.22
N LEU A 19 -2.28 36.97 24.90
CA LEU A 19 -1.37 36.73 23.78
C LEU A 19 -0.49 35.50 24.02
N ALA A 20 0.00 35.30 25.25
CA ALA A 20 0.77 34.12 25.62
C ALA A 20 -0.07 32.83 25.54
N LEU A 21 -1.34 32.87 25.94
CA LEU A 21 -2.27 31.74 25.81
C LEU A 21 -2.64 31.47 24.34
N PHE A 22 -2.77 32.51 23.51
CA PHE A 22 -3.01 32.38 22.07
C PHE A 22 -1.80 31.76 21.35
N VAL A 23 -0.58 32.16 21.70
CA VAL A 23 0.66 31.58 21.16
C VAL A 23 0.87 30.15 21.65
N ALA A 24 0.52 29.83 22.90
CA ALA A 24 0.56 28.45 23.41
C ALA A 24 -0.46 27.53 22.72
N GLY A 25 -1.63 28.05 22.34
CA GLY A 25 -2.64 27.32 21.56
C GLY A 25 -2.27 27.08 20.09
N LEU A 26 -1.33 27.86 19.53
CA LEU A 26 -0.83 27.71 18.15
C LEU A 26 0.26 26.63 18.00
N MET A 27 0.69 25.98 19.10
CA MET A 27 1.75 24.96 19.11
C MET A 27 1.21 23.53 19.20
N TRP A 28 -0.11 23.32 19.16
CA TRP A 28 -0.72 21.99 19.03
C TRP A 28 -0.89 21.59 17.57
N SER A 29 0.17 21.72 16.79
CA SER A 29 0.27 21.06 15.50
C SER A 29 0.60 19.59 15.78
N THR A 30 -0.42 18.73 15.78
CA THR A 30 -0.20 17.28 15.68
C THR A 30 0.43 17.01 14.32
N HIS A 31 1.76 16.93 14.28
CA HIS A 31 2.46 16.46 13.10
C HIS A 31 2.15 14.96 13.01
N ALA A 32 1.37 14.54 12.02
CA ALA A 32 1.30 13.14 11.64
C ALA A 32 2.64 12.80 11.00
N TYR A 33 3.58 12.32 11.80
CA TYR A 33 4.82 11.75 11.28
C TYR A 33 4.50 10.41 10.64
N ALA A 34 5.04 10.17 9.45
CA ALA A 34 5.14 8.83 8.87
C ALA A 34 5.81 7.92 9.91
N ALA A 35 5.10 6.90 10.35
CA ALA A 35 5.56 5.98 11.38
C ALA A 35 5.79 4.58 10.81
N ASP A 36 6.81 3.90 11.34
CA ASP A 36 6.97 2.47 11.11
C ASP A 36 6.10 1.72 12.12
N ARG A 37 5.31 0.77 11.62
CA ARG A 37 4.47 -0.12 12.43
C ARG A 37 4.78 -1.56 12.09
N TYR A 38 4.97 -2.37 13.13
CA TYR A 38 5.32 -3.78 13.00
C TYR A 38 4.14 -4.64 13.41
N TRP A 39 3.73 -5.55 12.52
CA TRP A 39 2.76 -6.59 12.85
C TRP A 39 3.41 -7.55 13.85
N VAL A 40 2.85 -7.63 15.05
CA VAL A 40 3.31 -8.54 16.12
C VAL A 40 2.26 -9.58 16.50
N GLY A 41 1.01 -9.36 16.08
CA GLY A 41 -0.14 -10.20 16.42
C GLY A 41 -0.47 -10.17 17.91
N ALA A 42 -1.71 -9.85 18.24
CA ALA A 42 -2.22 -9.95 19.60
C ALA A 42 -2.43 -11.42 20.01
N GLY A 43 -2.77 -11.63 21.27
CA GLY A 43 -2.81 -12.97 21.88
C GLY A 43 -3.88 -13.90 21.29
N ALA A 44 -3.95 -15.11 21.82
CA ALA A 44 -5.00 -16.05 21.47
C ALA A 44 -6.38 -15.47 21.84
N GLY A 45 -7.27 -15.34 20.86
CA GLY A 45 -8.64 -14.83 21.04
C GLY A 45 -8.85 -13.38 20.58
N ASP A 46 -7.78 -12.62 20.32
CA ASP A 46 -7.88 -11.29 19.74
C ASP A 46 -8.16 -11.36 18.23
N PRO A 47 -8.98 -10.43 17.69
CA PRO A 47 -9.27 -10.38 16.26
C PRO A 47 -7.99 -10.22 15.44
N GLU A 48 -7.97 -10.86 14.26
CA GLU A 48 -6.87 -10.84 13.30
C GLU A 48 -6.98 -9.62 12.37
N ASP A 49 -7.46 -8.50 12.93
CA ASP A 49 -7.90 -7.35 12.15
C ASP A 49 -6.79 -6.29 12.09
N TRP A 50 -6.71 -5.59 10.95
CA TRP A 50 -5.69 -4.57 10.72
C TRP A 50 -5.83 -3.38 11.65
N ASP A 51 -7.07 -2.98 11.96
CA ASP A 51 -7.37 -1.77 12.73
C ASP A 51 -7.45 -2.01 14.24
N ASP A 52 -7.01 -3.18 14.73
CA ASP A 52 -6.78 -3.43 16.14
C ASP A 52 -5.35 -3.07 16.55
N ASN A 53 -5.23 -2.00 17.35
CA ASN A 53 -3.96 -1.55 17.94
C ASN A 53 -3.20 -2.64 18.71
N ALA A 54 -3.90 -3.63 19.27
CA ALA A 54 -3.25 -4.73 19.97
C ALA A 54 -2.32 -5.55 19.06
N ASN A 55 -2.56 -5.53 17.73
CA ASN A 55 -1.77 -6.27 16.76
C ASN A 55 -0.49 -5.54 16.31
N TRP A 56 -0.29 -4.27 16.69
CA TRP A 56 0.78 -3.42 16.18
C TRP A 56 1.74 -2.92 17.26
N SER A 57 3.01 -2.80 16.86
CA SER A 57 4.12 -2.31 17.67
C SER A 57 4.87 -1.18 16.95
N ASP A 58 5.53 -0.28 17.69
CA ASP A 58 6.48 0.72 17.16
C ASP A 58 7.91 0.15 17.01
N ALA A 59 8.12 -1.09 17.43
CA ALA A 59 9.39 -1.80 17.32
C ALA A 59 9.21 -3.25 16.86
N SER A 60 10.14 -3.75 16.05
CA SER A 60 10.17 -5.14 15.58
C SER A 60 10.15 -6.14 16.76
N GLY A 61 9.11 -6.97 16.84
CA GLY A 61 8.94 -7.97 17.89
C GLY A 61 8.65 -7.39 19.29
N GLY A 62 8.34 -6.09 19.36
CA GLY A 62 7.94 -5.40 20.58
C GLY A 62 6.54 -5.83 21.07
N ALA A 63 6.09 -5.18 22.14
CA ALA A 63 4.73 -5.39 22.66
C ALA A 63 3.69 -4.74 21.74
N GLY A 64 2.54 -5.41 21.59
CA GLY A 64 1.37 -4.83 20.93
C GLY A 64 0.73 -3.69 21.72
N GLY A 65 -0.17 -2.93 21.09
CA GLY A 65 -0.92 -1.84 21.70
C GLY A 65 -0.61 -0.45 21.13
N PHE A 66 0.20 -0.38 20.07
CA PHE A 66 0.46 0.86 19.34
C PHE A 66 -0.60 1.10 18.27
N SER A 67 -0.69 2.34 17.78
CA SER A 67 -1.64 2.67 16.72
C SER A 67 -1.42 1.76 15.51
N TYR A 68 -2.47 1.20 14.93
CA TYR A 68 -2.39 0.58 13.61
C TYR A 68 -1.91 1.62 12.58
N PRO A 69 -1.21 1.19 11.51
CA PRO A 69 -0.69 2.10 10.51
C PRO A 69 -1.79 2.73 9.65
N ILE A 70 -1.63 4.03 9.40
CA ILE A 70 -2.52 4.87 8.60
C ILE A 70 -1.77 5.52 7.43
N ALA A 71 -2.41 6.43 6.71
CA ALA A 71 -1.82 7.10 5.55
C ALA A 71 -0.48 7.76 5.89
N GLY A 72 0.56 7.44 5.11
CA GLY A 72 1.94 7.90 5.34
C GLY A 72 2.81 6.92 6.15
N ASP A 73 2.22 5.96 6.85
CA ASP A 73 2.96 4.97 7.65
C ASP A 73 3.48 3.80 6.79
N THR A 74 4.53 3.12 7.26
CA THR A 74 4.95 1.83 6.70
C THR A 74 4.53 0.69 7.60
N ALA A 75 3.74 -0.24 7.05
CA ALA A 75 3.35 -1.48 7.72
C ALA A 75 4.36 -2.60 7.42
N THR A 76 5.05 -3.07 8.44
CA THR A 76 6.10 -4.09 8.34
C THR A 76 5.64 -5.42 8.90
N PHE A 77 5.66 -6.45 8.06
CA PHE A 77 5.38 -7.85 8.38
C PHE A 77 6.69 -8.62 8.34
N ASN A 78 7.41 -8.68 9.45
CA ASN A 78 8.72 -9.33 9.53
C ASN A 78 8.72 -10.61 10.37
N GLY A 79 7.55 -11.09 10.80
CA GLY A 79 7.41 -12.33 11.58
C GLY A 79 7.94 -12.24 13.01
N ALA A 80 8.33 -11.06 13.49
CA ALA A 80 8.91 -10.88 14.82
C ALA A 80 7.84 -10.82 15.91
N GLY A 81 8.18 -11.32 17.11
CA GLY A 81 7.26 -11.40 18.24
C GLY A 81 6.61 -12.78 18.36
N ALA A 82 5.96 -13.04 19.50
CA ALA A 82 5.39 -14.37 19.82
C ALA A 82 4.32 -14.81 18.81
N ASN A 83 3.54 -13.86 18.28
CA ASN A 83 2.49 -14.10 17.30
C ASN A 83 2.75 -13.35 15.98
N GLY A 84 4.00 -13.00 15.68
CA GLY A 84 4.36 -12.19 14.51
C GLY A 84 3.98 -12.80 13.17
N ASN A 85 3.65 -14.10 13.14
CA ASN A 85 3.16 -14.84 11.97
C ASN A 85 1.65 -15.15 12.02
N LYS A 86 0.91 -14.61 12.98
CA LYS A 86 -0.55 -14.74 13.06
C LYS A 86 -1.15 -14.16 11.77
N ASN A 87 -2.17 -14.83 11.26
CA ASN A 87 -2.87 -14.38 10.05
C ASN A 87 -3.49 -13.00 10.28
N ILE A 88 -3.76 -12.33 9.17
CA ILE A 88 -4.51 -11.07 9.13
C ILE A 88 -5.66 -11.20 8.16
N THR A 89 -6.83 -10.72 8.57
CA THR A 89 -8.04 -10.64 7.76
C THR A 89 -8.54 -9.22 7.84
N LEU A 90 -8.51 -8.48 6.72
CA LEU A 90 -9.03 -7.11 6.71
C LEU A 90 -10.55 -7.14 6.89
N ASP A 91 -11.06 -6.25 7.71
CA ASP A 91 -12.48 -5.96 7.92
C ASP A 91 -12.85 -4.54 7.43
N ALA A 92 -11.85 -3.69 7.24
CA ALA A 92 -11.95 -2.34 6.68
C ALA A 92 -10.91 -2.07 5.58
N ALA A 93 -11.08 -0.94 4.88
CA ALA A 93 -10.12 -0.48 3.88
C ALA A 93 -8.80 0.00 4.53
N VAL A 94 -7.68 -0.27 3.86
CA VAL A 94 -6.34 0.09 4.31
C VAL A 94 -5.79 1.21 3.45
N THR A 95 -5.21 2.23 4.07
CA THR A 95 -4.43 3.28 3.39
C THR A 95 -3.17 3.53 4.18
N VAL A 96 -2.01 3.29 3.56
CA VAL A 96 -0.67 3.49 4.15
C VAL A 96 0.31 3.97 3.10
N ASP A 97 1.55 4.27 3.47
CA ASP A 97 2.61 4.50 2.48
C ASP A 97 3.08 3.18 1.86
N ALA A 98 3.49 2.22 2.68
CA ALA A 98 4.04 0.97 2.19
C ALA A 98 3.61 -0.24 3.03
N ILE A 99 3.58 -1.40 2.39
CA ILE A 99 3.51 -2.70 3.05
C ILE A 99 4.78 -3.46 2.69
N THR A 100 5.50 -3.92 3.71
CA THR A 100 6.79 -4.58 3.56
C THR A 100 6.83 -5.91 4.31
N ASN A 101 7.09 -6.99 3.60
CA ASN A 101 7.51 -8.28 4.13
C ASN A 101 8.73 -8.73 3.33
N THR A 102 9.90 -8.84 3.96
CA THR A 102 11.13 -9.32 3.31
C THR A 102 11.37 -10.83 3.55
N GLY A 103 10.30 -11.58 3.80
CA GLY A 103 10.28 -13.03 4.00
C GLY A 103 10.26 -13.53 5.42
N GLY A 104 10.21 -12.62 6.40
CA GLY A 104 10.05 -13.00 7.81
C GLY A 104 8.62 -13.42 8.16
N TYR A 105 7.62 -12.77 7.56
CA TYR A 105 6.21 -13.12 7.78
C TYR A 105 5.78 -14.30 6.90
N THR A 106 5.19 -15.31 7.53
CA THR A 106 4.77 -16.58 6.92
C THR A 106 3.26 -16.84 7.03
N GLY A 107 2.52 -15.97 7.71
CA GLY A 107 1.07 -16.07 7.84
C GLY A 107 0.33 -15.75 6.54
N THR A 108 -1.00 -15.79 6.63
CA THR A 108 -1.90 -15.42 5.53
C THR A 108 -2.38 -13.98 5.71
N PHE A 109 -2.29 -13.18 4.66
CA PHE A 109 -2.90 -11.87 4.54
C PHE A 109 -4.14 -11.99 3.66
N THR A 110 -5.32 -11.88 4.26
CA THR A 110 -6.60 -11.92 3.55
C THR A 110 -7.19 -10.53 3.47
N THR A 111 -7.41 -10.05 2.24
CA THR A 111 -7.97 -8.71 2.01
C THR A 111 -9.48 -8.64 2.24
N SER A 112 -10.19 -9.78 2.24
CA SER A 112 -11.65 -9.86 2.38
C SER A 112 -12.43 -8.91 1.48
N ASN A 113 -11.91 -8.66 0.26
CA ASN A 113 -12.47 -7.72 -0.72
C ASN A 113 -12.32 -6.23 -0.35
N ASN A 114 -11.69 -5.90 0.78
CA ASN A 114 -11.40 -4.52 1.16
C ASN A 114 -10.35 -3.90 0.23
N THR A 115 -10.45 -2.59 0.04
CA THR A 115 -9.48 -1.83 -0.77
C THR A 115 -8.19 -1.63 0.00
N ILE A 116 -7.06 -1.77 -0.68
CA ILE A 116 -5.73 -1.40 -0.19
C ILE A 116 -5.20 -0.26 -1.06
N THR A 117 -4.77 0.83 -0.44
CA THR A 117 -4.16 1.97 -1.12
C THR A 117 -2.79 2.28 -0.52
N LEU A 118 -1.77 2.30 -1.36
CA LEU A 118 -0.37 2.55 -1.00
C LEU A 118 0.14 3.74 -1.80
N SER A 119 0.61 4.80 -1.15
CA SER A 119 1.32 5.88 -1.87
C SER A 119 2.71 5.45 -2.34
N GLY A 120 3.31 4.50 -1.62
CA GLY A 120 4.60 3.89 -1.88
C GLY A 120 4.46 2.44 -2.38
N SER A 121 5.40 1.59 -1.96
CA SER A 121 5.61 0.26 -2.54
C SER A 121 4.87 -0.85 -1.78
N PHE A 122 4.58 -1.93 -2.50
CA PHE A 122 4.14 -3.21 -1.96
C PHE A 122 5.26 -4.24 -2.14
N GLN A 123 5.85 -4.70 -1.04
CA GLN A 123 6.80 -5.83 -1.04
C GLN A 123 6.25 -6.94 -0.16
N PHE A 124 6.09 -8.14 -0.73
CA PHE A 124 5.59 -9.29 0.02
C PHE A 124 6.31 -10.59 -0.34
N ASP A 125 7.47 -10.80 0.29
CA ASP A 125 8.43 -11.87 0.01
C ASP A 125 8.33 -13.07 0.96
N GLY A 126 7.12 -13.44 1.37
CA GLY A 126 6.84 -14.59 2.22
C GLY A 126 5.34 -14.85 2.31
N GLY A 127 4.94 -15.77 3.19
CA GLY A 127 3.52 -15.99 3.53
C GLY A 127 2.58 -16.21 2.35
N ILE A 128 1.30 -15.92 2.57
CA ILE A 128 0.23 -16.05 1.58
C ILE A 128 -0.52 -14.72 1.50
N LEU A 129 -0.82 -14.25 0.29
CA LEU A 129 -1.72 -13.12 0.04
C LEU A 129 -2.98 -13.61 -0.67
N THR A 130 -4.16 -13.36 -0.10
CA THR A 130 -5.47 -13.70 -0.67
C THR A 130 -6.26 -12.43 -0.96
N ALA A 131 -6.42 -12.09 -2.23
CA ALA A 131 -6.95 -10.81 -2.65
C ALA A 131 -8.48 -10.78 -2.90
N GLY A 132 -9.18 -11.92 -2.91
CA GLY A 132 -10.64 -11.93 -3.12
C GLY A 132 -11.05 -11.12 -4.36
N SER A 133 -11.97 -10.18 -4.20
CA SER A 133 -12.35 -9.17 -5.22
C SER A 133 -11.84 -7.76 -4.88
N SER A 134 -10.75 -7.65 -4.11
CA SER A 134 -10.17 -6.37 -3.68
C SER A 134 -9.67 -5.52 -4.85
N THR A 135 -9.58 -4.21 -4.62
CA THR A 135 -8.75 -3.32 -5.42
C THR A 135 -7.48 -2.99 -4.62
N ILE A 136 -6.31 -3.23 -5.21
CA ILE A 136 -5.01 -2.96 -4.58
C ILE A 136 -4.30 -1.90 -5.41
N THR A 137 -4.23 -0.68 -4.90
CA THR A 137 -3.60 0.46 -5.57
C THR A 137 -2.21 0.72 -5.01
N VAL A 138 -1.20 0.75 -5.87
CA VAL A 138 0.21 0.89 -5.50
C VAL A 138 0.85 2.05 -6.25
N GLY A 139 1.36 3.03 -5.51
CA GLY A 139 2.04 4.21 -6.05
C GLY A 139 3.54 4.02 -6.30
N GLY A 140 4.12 2.92 -5.80
CA GLY A 140 5.52 2.56 -5.96
C GLY A 140 5.71 1.22 -6.66
N ASN A 141 6.74 0.49 -6.23
CA ASN A 141 7.06 -0.82 -6.76
C ASN A 141 6.07 -1.87 -6.25
N TRP A 142 5.80 -2.87 -7.09
CA TRP A 142 5.21 -4.13 -6.66
C TRP A 142 6.29 -5.21 -6.72
N ASP A 143 6.57 -5.86 -5.60
CA ASP A 143 7.49 -6.99 -5.51
C ASP A 143 6.86 -8.14 -4.72
N THR A 144 6.60 -9.24 -5.43
CA THR A 144 6.19 -10.52 -4.84
C THR A 144 7.05 -11.65 -5.36
N THR A 145 8.31 -11.38 -5.70
CA THR A 145 9.23 -12.35 -6.30
C THR A 145 9.46 -13.57 -5.41
N SER A 146 9.41 -13.39 -4.09
CA SER A 146 9.66 -14.47 -3.12
C SER A 146 8.42 -14.85 -2.30
N ILE A 147 7.22 -14.40 -2.69
CA ILE A 147 5.97 -14.75 -2.00
C ILE A 147 5.79 -16.27 -1.91
N GLY A 148 5.18 -16.76 -0.82
CA GLY A 148 4.78 -18.17 -0.74
C GLY A 148 3.72 -18.46 -1.80
N THR A 149 2.58 -17.78 -1.70
CA THR A 149 1.47 -17.84 -2.68
C THR A 149 0.74 -16.51 -2.76
N PHE A 150 0.37 -16.10 -3.97
CA PHE A 150 -0.64 -15.06 -4.20
C PHE A 150 -1.86 -15.70 -4.84
N THR A 151 -3.00 -15.58 -4.18
CA THR A 151 -4.31 -15.99 -4.68
C THR A 151 -5.07 -14.74 -5.10
N PRO A 152 -5.05 -14.38 -6.40
CA PRO A 152 -5.60 -13.10 -6.86
C PRO A 152 -7.14 -13.04 -6.78
N GLY A 153 -7.85 -14.18 -6.76
CA GLY A 153 -9.31 -14.18 -6.83
C GLY A 153 -9.80 -13.48 -8.09
N THR A 154 -10.71 -12.51 -7.95
CA THR A 154 -11.13 -11.59 -9.01
C THR A 154 -10.65 -10.15 -8.73
N SER A 155 -9.50 -10.00 -8.08
CA SER A 155 -8.97 -8.69 -7.68
C SER A 155 -8.42 -7.88 -8.86
N ASN A 156 -8.29 -6.57 -8.63
CA ASN A 156 -7.67 -5.64 -9.56
C ASN A 156 -6.46 -4.97 -8.90
N VAL A 157 -5.26 -5.26 -9.41
CA VAL A 157 -4.04 -4.54 -9.02
C VAL A 157 -3.90 -3.31 -9.91
N ARG A 158 -3.73 -2.14 -9.30
CA ARG A 158 -3.64 -0.84 -9.96
C ARG A 158 -2.29 -0.19 -9.66
N MET A 159 -1.49 0.01 -10.70
CA MET A 159 -0.21 0.74 -10.57
C MET A 159 -0.44 2.22 -10.87
N THR A 160 -0.12 3.09 -9.91
CA THR A 160 -0.37 4.54 -9.94
C THR A 160 0.91 5.35 -9.74
N ALA A 161 2.03 4.84 -10.26
CA ALA A 161 3.31 5.47 -10.02
C ALA A 161 3.36 6.92 -10.53
N ALA A 162 3.93 7.81 -9.70
CA ALA A 162 4.21 9.19 -10.10
C ALA A 162 5.41 9.29 -11.07
N GLY A 163 6.19 8.22 -11.20
CA GLY A 163 7.37 8.13 -12.05
C GLY A 163 7.61 6.69 -12.54
N ALA A 164 8.87 6.27 -12.59
CA ALA A 164 9.22 4.90 -12.93
C ALA A 164 9.03 3.96 -11.72
N ALA A 165 8.42 2.80 -11.93
CA ALA A 165 8.29 1.74 -10.91
C ALA A 165 8.42 0.35 -11.53
N SER A 166 8.79 -0.64 -10.72
CA SER A 166 8.89 -2.04 -11.12
C SER A 166 7.66 -2.86 -10.71
N LEU A 167 7.35 -3.87 -11.52
CA LEU A 167 6.30 -4.86 -11.27
C LEU A 167 6.93 -6.26 -11.36
N ASN A 168 7.33 -6.81 -10.23
CA ASN A 168 8.07 -8.07 -10.16
C ASN A 168 7.24 -9.12 -9.42
N THR A 169 7.04 -10.27 -10.04
CA THR A 169 6.24 -11.37 -9.49
C THR A 169 7.05 -12.64 -9.41
N LYS A 170 6.63 -13.61 -8.59
CA LYS A 170 7.20 -14.96 -8.60
C LYS A 170 6.85 -15.67 -9.91
N ASN A 171 7.67 -16.66 -10.30
CA ASN A 171 7.41 -17.44 -11.51
C ASN A 171 6.03 -18.09 -11.44
N TRP A 172 5.26 -18.01 -12.53
CA TRP A 172 3.89 -18.52 -12.65
C TRP A 172 2.85 -17.84 -11.75
N GLN A 173 3.20 -16.77 -11.05
CA GLN A 173 2.23 -15.96 -10.34
C GLN A 173 1.48 -15.08 -11.34
N ALA A 174 0.15 -15.09 -11.25
CA ALA A 174 -0.71 -14.28 -12.09
C ALA A 174 -1.38 -13.16 -11.29
N PHE A 175 -1.66 -12.06 -11.99
CA PHE A 175 -2.72 -11.13 -11.61
C PHE A 175 -4.05 -11.63 -12.18
N TYR A 176 -5.17 -11.32 -11.54
CA TYR A 176 -6.48 -11.50 -12.21
C TYR A 176 -6.68 -10.35 -13.19
N ASP A 177 -6.97 -9.16 -12.68
CA ASP A 177 -6.89 -7.93 -13.46
C ASP A 177 -5.65 -7.12 -13.08
N LEU A 178 -5.03 -6.51 -14.09
CA LEU A 178 -3.96 -5.54 -13.90
C LEU A 178 -4.29 -4.25 -14.66
N THR A 179 -4.25 -3.13 -13.96
CA THR A 179 -4.42 -1.81 -14.55
C THR A 179 -3.19 -0.94 -14.30
N ILE A 180 -2.59 -0.45 -15.37
CA ILE A 180 -1.54 0.55 -15.34
C ILE A 180 -2.22 1.91 -15.52
N VAL A 181 -2.35 2.65 -14.41
CA VAL A 181 -3.12 3.90 -14.34
C VAL A 181 -2.25 5.10 -14.72
N SER A 182 -1.01 5.15 -14.23
CA SER A 182 -0.10 6.26 -14.47
C SER A 182 1.37 5.83 -14.35
N GLY A 183 2.26 6.69 -14.84
CA GLY A 183 3.70 6.51 -14.73
C GLY A 183 4.26 5.52 -15.75
N THR A 184 5.52 5.15 -15.54
CA THR A 184 6.23 4.15 -16.36
C THR A 184 6.44 2.91 -15.51
N ILE A 185 5.65 1.88 -15.77
CA ILE A 185 5.73 0.60 -15.05
C ILE A 185 6.55 -0.37 -15.89
N THR A 186 7.57 -0.97 -15.29
CA THR A 186 8.40 -1.99 -15.93
C THR A 186 8.19 -3.33 -15.24
N ALA A 187 7.56 -4.27 -15.92
CA ALA A 187 7.53 -5.66 -15.49
C ALA A 187 8.86 -6.34 -15.82
N GLY A 188 9.54 -6.82 -14.79
CA GLY A 188 10.85 -7.46 -14.91
C GLY A 188 11.06 -8.48 -13.79
N GLY A 189 10.77 -9.74 -14.06
CA GLY A 189 10.85 -10.82 -13.07
C GLY A 189 11.26 -12.16 -13.68
N PRO A 190 11.09 -13.29 -12.96
CA PRO A 190 11.20 -14.65 -13.49
C PRO A 190 10.51 -14.82 -14.85
N PRO A 191 10.75 -15.94 -15.58
CA PRO A 191 10.60 -15.98 -17.03
C PRO A 191 9.17 -15.73 -17.55
N ARG A 192 8.15 -15.71 -16.68
CA ARG A 192 6.74 -15.59 -17.04
C ARG A 192 6.06 -14.44 -16.32
N PHE A 193 5.33 -13.62 -17.08
CA PHE A 193 4.38 -12.63 -16.58
C PHE A 193 2.96 -13.01 -17.05
N ILE A 194 1.98 -13.00 -16.16
CA ILE A 194 0.63 -13.54 -16.44
C ILE A 194 -0.45 -12.59 -15.90
N VAL A 195 -1.42 -12.29 -16.75
CA VAL A 195 -2.70 -11.65 -16.37
C VAL A 195 -3.82 -12.59 -16.81
N ASP A 196 -4.58 -13.12 -15.85
CA ASP A 196 -5.59 -14.16 -16.06
C ASP A 196 -6.91 -13.62 -16.61
N ASN A 197 -7.16 -12.32 -16.49
CA ASN A 197 -8.30 -11.66 -17.10
C ASN A 197 -7.82 -10.46 -17.91
N ASP A 198 -8.02 -9.23 -17.43
CA ASP A 198 -7.81 -8.03 -18.24
C ASP A 198 -6.53 -7.29 -17.88
N LEU A 199 -5.74 -6.98 -18.91
CA LEU A 199 -4.65 -6.00 -18.83
C LEU A 199 -5.12 -4.68 -19.43
N THR A 200 -5.14 -3.63 -18.62
CA THR A 200 -5.47 -2.27 -19.05
C THR A 200 -4.28 -1.33 -18.85
N VAL A 201 -3.95 -0.52 -19.86
CA VAL A 201 -3.00 0.59 -19.77
C VAL A 201 -3.75 1.88 -20.08
N GLN A 202 -3.85 2.80 -19.12
CA GLN A 202 -4.65 4.03 -19.24
C GLN A 202 -3.88 5.19 -19.91
N ASP A 203 -4.60 6.29 -20.14
CA ASP A 203 -4.11 7.54 -20.73
C ASP A 203 -2.77 7.99 -20.14
N ASN A 204 -1.80 8.28 -21.00
CA ASN A 204 -0.44 8.71 -20.64
C ASN A 204 0.35 7.75 -19.75
N ALA A 205 -0.12 6.52 -19.54
CA ALA A 205 0.63 5.50 -18.82
C ALA A 205 1.49 4.67 -19.78
N THR A 206 2.67 4.25 -19.32
CA THR A 206 3.56 3.38 -20.07
C THR A 206 3.75 2.07 -19.32
N PHE A 207 3.54 0.95 -20.00
CA PHE A 207 3.85 -0.38 -19.49
C PHE A 207 4.92 -1.04 -20.36
N ILE A 208 6.02 -1.46 -19.74
CA ILE A 208 7.14 -2.13 -20.39
C ILE A 208 7.22 -3.54 -19.85
N ILE A 209 7.19 -4.54 -20.73
CA ILE A 209 7.28 -5.95 -20.35
C ILE A 209 8.61 -6.52 -20.84
N ASN A 210 9.48 -6.85 -19.87
CA ASN A 210 10.80 -7.43 -20.11
C ASN A 210 10.86 -8.94 -19.80
N ASN A 211 9.79 -9.53 -19.29
CA ASN A 211 9.73 -10.96 -18.99
C ASN A 211 9.81 -11.80 -20.29
N SER A 212 10.57 -12.90 -20.25
CA SER A 212 10.84 -13.75 -21.44
C SER A 212 9.57 -14.29 -22.12
N PHE A 213 8.52 -14.53 -21.34
CA PHE A 213 7.21 -14.98 -21.78
C PHE A 213 6.13 -14.22 -21.04
N SER A 214 5.13 -13.73 -21.76
CA SER A 214 4.04 -12.96 -21.17
C SER A 214 2.70 -13.41 -21.72
N TYR A 215 1.67 -13.45 -20.87
CA TYR A 215 0.35 -13.92 -21.24
C TYR A 215 -0.76 -13.02 -20.70
N VAL A 216 -1.73 -12.70 -21.56
CA VAL A 216 -3.00 -12.06 -21.19
C VAL A 216 -4.15 -12.92 -21.71
N ASN A 217 -5.00 -13.35 -20.79
CA ASN A 217 -6.01 -14.37 -21.05
C ASN A 217 -7.32 -13.82 -21.64
N ASN A 218 -7.71 -12.60 -21.28
CA ASN A 218 -8.96 -11.99 -21.72
C ASN A 218 -8.75 -10.69 -22.50
N ASN A 219 -8.92 -9.49 -21.94
CA ASN A 219 -8.81 -8.26 -22.72
C ASN A 219 -7.41 -7.62 -22.59
N LEU A 220 -6.91 -7.08 -23.70
CA LEU A 220 -5.78 -6.15 -23.72
C LEU A 220 -6.30 -4.78 -24.13
N ILE A 221 -6.35 -3.85 -23.17
CA ILE A 221 -6.98 -2.54 -23.33
C ILE A 221 -5.91 -1.47 -23.26
N LEU A 222 -5.75 -0.69 -24.34
CA LEU A 222 -4.94 0.52 -24.35
C LEU A 222 -5.91 1.70 -24.25
N GLY A 223 -6.25 2.06 -23.02
CA GLY A 223 -7.26 3.04 -22.68
C GLY A 223 -6.79 4.46 -22.97
N GLY A 224 -6.93 4.88 -24.21
CA GLY A 224 -6.95 6.27 -24.65
C GLY A 224 -5.60 6.90 -25.05
N SER A 225 -5.56 8.23 -25.08
CA SER A 225 -4.49 9.04 -25.68
C SER A 225 -3.14 8.80 -25.01
N ASN A 226 -2.12 8.51 -25.83
CA ASN A 226 -0.72 8.31 -25.42
C ASN A 226 -0.47 7.17 -24.43
N SER A 227 -1.40 6.22 -24.29
CA SER A 227 -1.09 4.95 -23.61
C SER A 227 -0.02 4.18 -24.41
N THR A 228 0.97 3.62 -23.73
CA THR A 228 2.08 2.91 -24.38
C THR A 228 2.28 1.54 -23.77
N LEU A 229 2.29 0.49 -24.61
CA LEU A 229 2.72 -0.85 -24.25
C LEU A 229 3.98 -1.20 -25.05
N THR A 230 5.08 -1.50 -24.35
CA THR A 230 6.34 -1.97 -24.95
C THR A 230 6.57 -3.43 -24.59
N LEU A 231 6.73 -4.28 -25.60
CA LEU A 231 6.96 -5.71 -25.46
C LEU A 231 8.37 -6.03 -25.92
N ASN A 232 9.26 -6.36 -24.98
CA ASN A 232 10.66 -6.67 -25.28
C ASN A 232 10.93 -8.19 -25.39
N SER A 233 9.88 -9.00 -25.44
CA SER A 233 9.93 -10.46 -25.38
C SER A 233 8.63 -11.10 -25.91
N ASN A 234 8.54 -12.43 -25.87
CA ASN A 234 7.37 -13.15 -26.37
C ASN A 234 6.12 -12.78 -25.57
N PHE A 235 5.07 -12.37 -26.29
CA PHE A 235 3.78 -12.01 -25.71
C PHE A 235 2.68 -12.84 -26.39
N PHE A 236 1.87 -13.51 -25.58
CA PHE A 236 0.75 -14.33 -26.00
C PHE A 236 -0.54 -13.67 -25.51
N TYR A 237 -1.53 -13.64 -26.38
CA TYR A 237 -2.85 -13.10 -26.10
C TYR A 237 -3.88 -14.10 -26.62
N SER A 238 -4.78 -14.57 -25.74
CA SER A 238 -5.81 -15.57 -26.09
C SER A 238 -7.23 -15.02 -26.06
N GLY A 239 -7.37 -13.71 -25.87
CA GLY A 239 -8.67 -13.04 -25.74
C GLY A 239 -9.48 -13.02 -27.02
N GLY A 240 -10.81 -13.11 -26.84
CA GLY A 240 -11.77 -13.24 -27.93
C GLY A 240 -12.10 -11.95 -28.68
N ASN A 241 -11.89 -10.75 -28.14
CA ASN A 241 -12.20 -9.49 -28.83
C ASN A 241 -11.52 -8.26 -28.18
N ASN A 242 -11.13 -7.30 -29.04
CA ASN A 242 -10.78 -5.90 -28.77
C ASN A 242 -9.42 -5.61 -28.12
N ILE A 243 -8.37 -5.59 -28.95
CA ILE A 243 -7.38 -4.50 -28.82
C ILE A 243 -8.16 -3.21 -29.14
N SER A 244 -8.65 -2.54 -28.11
CA SER A 244 -9.17 -1.17 -28.26
C SER A 244 -8.01 -0.21 -28.06
N THR A 245 -7.77 0.63 -29.07
CA THR A 245 -6.83 1.76 -29.07
C THR A 245 -7.62 3.05 -28.98
#